data_AF-A0A2D6DV60-F1
#
_entry.id   AF-A0A2D6DV60-F1
#
_cell.length_a   1.000
_cell.length_b   1.000
_cell.length_c   1.000
_cell.angle_alpha   90.00
_cell.angle_beta   90.00
_cell.angle_gamma   90.00
#
_symmetry.space_group_name_H-M   'P 1'
#
loop_
_entity.id
_entity.type
_entity.pdbx_description
1 polymer ?
#
loop_
_entity_poly.entity_id
_entity_poly.type
_entity_poly.pdbx_seq_one_letter_code
_entity_poly.pdbx_strand_id
1 'polypeptide(L)'
;MNMVLSQPTPKKRHGFTLMETVIAIGVVAVLLTTFLAVFGPASAGIRKALSAQEAGRLTNSLERELSTLREGPDSSYDNAFHKAFEWIRDSGKEDKAVFLYNYRGDPNQIREDASLEPFALASGQSGRDFILQPAVRRLGDADQDFREDLERIEGRVYLVKMTQMIYDDAQDPVLVPGTHGEIKNMHSHDPVDNVVDYPGAVIAYTADFYALKSNKFDYIERLDLIDDNGDGDPDLLGKPLFSRNLGVRR
;
A
#
# COMPACT_ATOMS: atom_id res chain seq x y z
N MET A 1 -57.01 -25.56 -59.55
CA MET A 1 -56.26 -25.22 -58.32
C MET A 1 -55.42 -23.99 -58.62
N ASN A 2 -55.83 -22.81 -58.14
CA ASN A 2 -55.07 -21.58 -58.30
C ASN A 2 -54.14 -21.42 -57.10
N MET A 3 -52.83 -21.45 -57.33
CA MET A 3 -51.81 -21.24 -56.31
C MET A 3 -51.52 -19.74 -56.23
N VAL A 4 -51.96 -19.11 -55.14
CA VAL A 4 -51.65 -17.70 -54.85
C VAL A 4 -50.28 -17.65 -54.16
N LEU A 5 -49.28 -17.15 -54.88
CA LEU A 5 -47.95 -16.86 -54.32
C LEU A 5 -48.02 -15.53 -53.56
N SER A 6 -47.87 -15.61 -52.23
CA SER A 6 -47.67 -14.44 -51.38
C SER A 6 -46.31 -13.81 -51.67
N GLN A 7 -46.28 -12.61 -52.23
CA GLN A 7 -45.05 -11.84 -52.38
C GLN A 7 -44.66 -11.19 -51.04
N PRO A 8 -43.40 -11.28 -50.60
CA PRO A 8 -42.94 -10.58 -49.41
C PRO A 8 -42.91 -9.07 -49.69
N THR A 9 -43.58 -8.29 -48.84
CA THR A 9 -43.57 -6.83 -48.92
C THR A 9 -42.15 -6.29 -48.69
N PRO A 10 -41.68 -5.33 -49.51
CA PRO A 10 -40.36 -4.74 -49.32
C PRO A 10 -40.33 -3.94 -48.02
N LYS A 11 -39.45 -4.33 -47.10
CA LYS A 11 -39.20 -3.63 -45.83
C LYS A 11 -38.70 -2.21 -46.17
N LYS A 12 -39.56 -1.19 -46.03
CA LYS A 12 -39.17 0.22 -46.22
C LYS A 12 -38.03 0.54 -45.27
N ARG A 13 -36.81 0.75 -45.79
CA ARG A 13 -35.70 1.31 -45.01
C ARG A 13 -35.96 2.81 -44.88
N HIS A 14 -36.38 3.26 -43.70
CA HIS A 14 -36.45 4.68 -43.38
C HIS A 14 -35.02 5.20 -43.19
N GLY A 15 -34.63 6.19 -43.99
CA GLY A 15 -33.43 6.99 -43.74
C GLY A 15 -33.73 8.07 -42.71
N PHE A 16 -32.74 8.43 -41.91
CA PHE A 16 -32.84 9.54 -40.95
C PHE A 16 -32.92 10.88 -41.67
N THR A 17 -33.79 11.78 -41.19
CA THR A 17 -33.82 13.15 -41.70
C THR A 17 -32.68 13.98 -41.12
N LEU A 18 -32.25 15.02 -41.84
CA LEU A 18 -31.18 15.91 -41.38
C LEU A 18 -31.54 16.59 -40.05
N MET A 19 -32.81 16.97 -39.87
CA MET A 19 -33.32 17.56 -38.63
C MET A 19 -33.29 16.58 -37.45
N GLU A 20 -33.70 15.33 -37.66
CA GLU A 20 -33.66 14.29 -36.62
C GLU A 20 -32.23 14.01 -36.16
N THR A 21 -31.29 13.98 -37.10
CA THR A 21 -29.86 13.78 -36.80
C THR A 21 -29.29 14.94 -35.97
N VAL A 22 -29.63 16.19 -36.31
CA VAL A 22 -29.18 17.38 -35.58
C VAL A 22 -29.75 17.41 -34.15
N ILE A 23 -31.04 17.10 -34.00
CA ILE A 23 -31.68 17.03 -32.67
C ILE A 23 -31.05 15.90 -31.84
N ALA A 24 -30.84 14.73 -32.44
CA ALA A 24 -30.22 13.60 -31.76
C ALA A 24 -28.80 13.91 -31.28
N ILE A 25 -27.96 14.53 -32.12
CA ILE A 25 -26.62 14.95 -31.72
C ILE A 25 -26.68 16.00 -30.61
N GLY A 26 -27.60 16.96 -30.69
CA GLY A 26 -27.80 17.97 -29.65
C GLY A 26 -28.17 17.36 -28.29
N VAL A 27 -29.12 16.42 -28.27
CA VAL A 27 -29.52 15.71 -27.04
C VAL A 27 -28.37 14.87 -26.50
N VAL A 28 -27.65 14.13 -27.35
CA VAL A 28 -26.49 13.32 -26.93
C VAL A 28 -25.38 14.20 -26.34
N ALA A 29 -25.08 15.35 -26.95
CA ALA A 29 -24.06 16.27 -26.45
C ALA A 29 -24.43 16.84 -25.06
N VAL A 30 -25.68 17.21 -24.85
CA VAL A 30 -26.16 17.68 -23.54
C VAL A 30 -26.11 16.57 -22.49
N LEU A 31 -26.51 15.34 -22.84
CA LEU A 31 -26.45 14.19 -21.93
C LEU A 31 -25.01 13.83 -21.56
N LEU A 32 -24.08 13.82 -22.52
CA LEU A 32 -22.68 13.49 -22.25
C LEU A 32 -21.99 14.56 -21.39
N THR A 33 -22.27 15.84 -21.64
CA THR A 33 -21.69 16.94 -20.86
C THR A 33 -22.23 16.95 -19.42
N THR A 34 -23.53 16.76 -19.22
CA THR A 34 -24.11 16.62 -17.87
C THR A 34 -23.59 15.37 -17.14
N PHE A 35 -23.46 14.24 -17.85
CA PHE A 35 -22.84 13.03 -17.28
C PHE A 35 -21.41 13.30 -16.81
N LEU A 36 -20.54 13.83 -17.67
CA LEU A 36 -19.14 14.10 -17.32
C LEU A 36 -19.01 15.12 -16.19
N ALA A 37 -19.86 16.14 -16.16
CA ALA A 37 -19.88 17.16 -15.11
C ALA A 37 -20.18 16.58 -13.72
N VAL A 38 -20.96 15.50 -13.63
CA VAL A 38 -21.30 14.83 -12.36
C VAL A 38 -20.33 13.69 -12.05
N PHE A 39 -19.99 12.86 -13.05
CA PHE A 39 -19.17 11.66 -12.85
C PHE A 39 -17.70 11.97 -12.60
N GLY A 40 -17.15 13.06 -13.16
CA GLY A 40 -15.76 13.46 -12.92
C GLY A 40 -15.49 13.73 -11.43
N PRO A 41 -16.20 14.68 -10.80
CA PRO A 41 -16.06 14.95 -9.37
C PRO A 41 -16.39 13.73 -8.49
N ALA A 42 -17.43 12.96 -8.83
CA ALA A 42 -17.79 11.75 -8.07
C ALA A 42 -16.67 10.70 -8.11
N SER A 43 -16.08 10.45 -9.28
CA SER A 43 -14.95 9.53 -9.44
C SER A 43 -13.71 9.99 -8.66
N ALA A 44 -13.43 11.30 -8.66
CA ALA A 44 -12.34 11.87 -7.88
C ALA A 44 -12.59 11.72 -6.37
N GLY A 45 -13.83 11.95 -5.92
CA GLY A 45 -14.24 11.75 -4.53
C GLY A 45 -14.08 10.30 -4.06
N ILE A 46 -14.53 9.34 -4.89
CA ILE A 46 -14.37 7.90 -4.62
C ILE A 46 -12.90 7.53 -4.53
N ARG A 47 -12.07 7.97 -5.49
CA ARG A 47 -10.62 7.69 -5.47
C ARG A 47 -9.96 8.26 -4.21
N LYS A 48 -10.27 9.49 -3.84
CA LYS A 48 -9.73 10.12 -2.62
C LYS A 48 -10.13 9.36 -1.36
N ALA A 49 -11.40 8.96 -1.24
CA ALA A 49 -11.89 8.20 -0.10
C ALA A 49 -11.22 6.81 -0.02
N LEU A 50 -11.10 6.11 -1.14
CA LEU A 50 -10.40 4.83 -1.23
C LEU A 50 -8.93 4.96 -0.84
N SER A 51 -8.22 5.97 -1.34
CA SER A 51 -6.82 6.22 -0.96
C SER A 51 -6.67 6.55 0.52
N ALA A 52 -7.59 7.32 1.11
CA ALA A 52 -7.55 7.63 2.54
C ALA A 52 -7.82 6.38 3.40
N GLN A 53 -8.78 5.55 3.01
CA GLN A 53 -9.09 4.29 3.68
C GLN A 53 -7.92 3.30 3.56
N GLU A 54 -7.30 3.21 2.38
CA GLU A 54 -6.13 2.39 2.15
C GLU A 54 -4.95 2.87 3.00
N ALA A 55 -4.67 4.17 3.04
CA ALA A 55 -3.63 4.74 3.89
C ALA A 55 -3.85 4.41 5.37
N GLY A 56 -5.09 4.51 5.87
CA GLY A 56 -5.44 4.14 7.25
C GLY A 56 -5.20 2.66 7.53
N ARG A 57 -5.61 1.77 6.61
CA ARG A 57 -5.37 0.32 6.73
C ARG A 57 -3.88 0.00 6.77
N LEU A 58 -3.08 0.59 5.87
CA LEU A 58 -1.64 0.38 5.80
C LEU A 58 -0.95 0.86 7.08
N THR A 59 -1.32 2.05 7.57
CA THR A 59 -0.82 2.62 8.82
C THR A 59 -1.10 1.70 10.01
N ASN A 60 -2.36 1.30 10.20
CA ASN A 60 -2.74 0.44 11.31
C ASN A 60 -2.06 -0.94 11.27
N SER A 61 -1.81 -1.46 10.07
CA SER A 61 -1.13 -2.75 9.89
C SER A 61 0.35 -2.65 10.28
N LEU A 62 1.01 -1.55 9.89
CA LEU A 62 2.38 -1.24 10.31
C LEU A 62 2.48 -1.05 11.83
N GLU A 63 1.60 -0.24 12.43
CA GLU A 63 1.59 -0.02 13.88
C GLU A 63 1.36 -1.32 14.65
N ARG A 64 0.43 -2.15 14.18
CA ARG A 64 0.19 -3.48 14.76
C ARG A 64 1.45 -4.33 14.67
N GLU A 65 2.12 -4.38 13.53
CA GLU A 65 3.34 -5.16 13.35
C GLU A 65 4.45 -4.73 14.30
N LEU A 66 4.69 -3.42 14.41
CA LEU A 66 5.75 -2.87 15.25
C LEU A 66 5.43 -2.98 16.75
N SER A 67 4.17 -3.18 17.12
CA SER A 67 3.74 -3.36 18.52
C SER A 67 3.59 -4.82 18.93
N THR A 68 3.87 -5.77 18.04
CA THR A 68 3.77 -7.20 18.31
C THR A 68 5.07 -7.92 17.97
N LEU A 69 5.41 -8.93 18.78
CA LEU A 69 6.46 -9.89 18.45
C LEU A 69 5.80 -11.16 17.92
N ARG A 70 6.21 -11.60 16.74
CA ARG A 70 5.81 -12.87 16.16
C ARG A 70 6.72 -13.99 16.63
N GLU A 71 6.12 -15.14 16.92
CA GLU A 71 6.89 -16.35 17.21
C GLU A 71 7.65 -16.79 15.94
N GLY A 72 8.92 -17.13 16.09
CA GLY A 72 9.82 -17.45 14.96
C GLY A 72 10.63 -16.24 14.48
N PRO A 73 10.16 -15.44 13.49
CA PRO A 73 10.95 -14.39 12.84
C PRO A 73 11.47 -13.30 13.79
N ASP A 74 10.73 -13.01 14.86
CA ASP A 74 11.07 -11.95 15.81
C ASP A 74 11.75 -12.48 17.09
N SER A 75 12.16 -13.75 17.11
CA SER A 75 12.76 -14.39 18.31
C SER A 75 14.07 -13.74 18.78
N SER A 76 14.73 -12.96 17.94
CA SER A 76 15.92 -12.18 18.29
C SER A 76 15.62 -10.91 19.10
N TYR A 77 14.35 -10.48 19.18
CA TYR A 77 13.94 -9.25 19.84
C TYR A 77 13.49 -9.51 21.28
N ASP A 78 14.03 -8.74 22.22
CA ASP A 78 13.63 -8.84 23.63
C ASP A 78 12.19 -8.40 23.89
N ASN A 79 11.71 -7.41 23.11
CA ASN A 79 10.37 -6.84 23.20
C ASN A 79 9.99 -6.12 21.89
N ALA A 80 8.72 -5.78 21.72
CA ALA A 80 8.22 -5.10 20.53
C ALA A 80 8.90 -3.74 20.29
N PHE A 81 9.30 -3.04 21.34
CA PHE A 81 10.02 -1.77 21.22
C PHE A 81 11.43 -1.95 20.64
N HIS A 82 12.13 -3.02 21.01
CA HIS A 82 13.40 -3.43 20.40
C HIS A 82 13.22 -3.70 18.90
N LYS A 83 12.21 -4.49 18.53
CA LYS A 83 11.85 -4.70 17.12
C LYS A 83 11.64 -3.38 16.38
N ALA A 84 10.81 -2.50 16.93
CA ALA A 84 10.48 -1.24 16.27
C ALA A 84 11.69 -0.32 16.12
N PHE A 85 12.56 -0.26 17.14
CA PHE A 85 13.81 0.50 17.09
C PHE A 85 14.67 0.06 15.90
N GLU A 86 14.91 -1.24 15.75
CA GLU A 86 15.71 -1.75 14.63
C GLU A 86 15.02 -1.56 13.29
N TRP A 87 13.71 -1.80 13.22
CA TRP A 87 12.96 -1.66 11.98
C TRP A 87 12.97 -0.21 11.48
N ILE A 88 12.78 0.78 12.37
CA ILE A 88 12.85 2.20 11.99
C ILE A 88 14.26 2.53 11.50
N ARG A 89 15.30 2.11 12.25
CA ARG A 89 16.71 2.33 11.87
C ARG A 89 17.04 1.73 10.51
N ASP A 90 16.62 0.50 10.25
CA ASP A 90 17.11 -0.29 9.12
C ASP A 90 16.18 -0.24 7.88
N SER A 91 15.02 0.42 7.98
CA SER A 91 13.93 0.36 6.99
C SER A 91 14.27 0.75 5.55
N GLY A 92 15.31 1.53 5.30
CA GLY A 92 15.77 1.85 3.94
C GLY A 92 17.13 1.28 3.58
N LYS A 93 17.62 0.29 4.34
CA LYS A 93 18.64 -0.64 3.84
C LYS A 93 17.95 -1.65 2.92
N GLU A 94 18.56 -1.95 1.78
CA GLU A 94 17.98 -2.83 0.76
C GLU A 94 17.68 -4.24 1.28
N ASP A 95 18.58 -4.78 2.11
CA ASP A 95 18.47 -6.11 2.71
C ASP A 95 17.50 -6.18 3.92
N LYS A 96 17.01 -5.01 4.38
CA LYS A 96 16.09 -4.87 5.51
C LYS A 96 14.89 -3.98 5.18
N ALA A 97 14.56 -3.89 3.89
CA ALA A 97 13.41 -3.16 3.40
C ALA A 97 12.10 -3.75 3.96
N VAL A 98 11.17 -2.88 4.36
CA VAL A 98 9.88 -3.27 4.95
C VAL A 98 8.78 -3.14 3.92
N PHE A 99 8.02 -4.22 3.72
CA PHE A 99 6.93 -4.29 2.74
C PHE A 99 5.58 -4.48 3.41
N LEU A 100 4.59 -3.75 2.91
CA LEU A 100 3.19 -3.92 3.24
C LEU A 100 2.39 -4.41 2.04
N TYR A 101 1.56 -5.41 2.24
CA TYR A 101 0.70 -5.93 1.19
C TYR A 101 -0.53 -6.61 1.79
N ASN A 102 -1.48 -6.96 0.93
CA ASN A 102 -2.58 -7.85 1.32
C ASN A 102 -2.51 -9.09 0.44
N TYR A 103 -2.76 -10.23 1.04
CA TYR A 103 -2.85 -11.51 0.34
C TYR A 103 -4.09 -12.27 0.80
N ARG A 104 -4.45 -13.29 0.03
CA ARG A 104 -5.53 -14.19 0.39
C ARG A 104 -5.00 -15.21 1.39
N GLY A 105 -5.36 -15.08 2.66
CA GLY A 105 -5.02 -16.05 3.71
C GLY A 105 -6.09 -17.14 3.82
N ASP A 106 -5.66 -18.40 3.98
CA ASP A 106 -6.53 -19.53 4.30
C ASP A 106 -6.81 -19.55 5.81
N PRO A 107 -8.06 -19.32 6.26
CA PRO A 107 -8.39 -19.30 7.69
C PRO A 107 -8.19 -20.65 8.40
N ASN A 108 -7.99 -21.74 7.67
CA ASN A 108 -7.80 -23.08 8.22
C ASN A 108 -6.31 -23.44 8.41
N GLN A 109 -5.40 -22.65 7.85
CA GLN A 109 -3.96 -22.90 7.88
C GLN A 109 -3.24 -21.70 8.49
N ILE A 110 -2.86 -21.85 9.75
CA ILE A 110 -2.18 -20.82 10.53
C ILE A 110 -0.70 -21.21 10.63
N ARG A 111 0.19 -20.31 10.22
CA ARG A 111 1.65 -20.44 10.35
C ARG A 111 2.09 -20.26 11.81
N GLU A 112 3.34 -20.61 12.10
CA GLU A 112 3.97 -20.43 13.41
C GLU A 112 3.97 -18.96 13.86
N ASP A 113 4.18 -18.02 12.93
CA ASP A 113 4.17 -16.57 13.18
C ASP A 113 2.76 -15.98 13.39
N ALA A 114 1.74 -16.84 13.55
CA ALA A 114 0.31 -16.54 13.64
C ALA A 114 -0.29 -15.83 12.41
N SER A 115 0.44 -15.73 11.29
CA SER A 115 -0.12 -15.37 10.00
C SER A 115 -0.82 -16.56 9.34
N LEU A 116 -1.65 -16.33 8.32
CA LEU A 116 -2.27 -17.43 7.58
C LEU A 116 -1.42 -17.83 6.39
N GLU A 117 -1.47 -19.11 6.00
CA GLU A 117 -0.90 -19.55 4.74
C GLU A 117 -1.71 -18.99 3.54
N PRO A 118 -1.10 -18.80 2.36
CA PRO A 118 -1.80 -18.28 1.20
C PRO A 118 -2.83 -19.29 0.66
N PHE A 119 -4.02 -18.79 0.35
CA PHE A 119 -5.10 -19.61 -0.16
C PHE A 119 -4.75 -20.22 -1.53
N ALA A 120 -4.68 -21.55 -1.57
CA ALA A 120 -4.14 -22.31 -2.70
C ALA A 120 -5.00 -22.27 -3.97
N LEU A 121 -6.32 -22.05 -3.87
CA LEU A 121 -7.19 -22.04 -5.06
C LEU A 121 -7.18 -20.67 -5.75
N ALA A 122 -7.16 -20.66 -7.09
CA ALA A 122 -7.16 -19.43 -7.88
C ALA A 122 -8.46 -18.62 -7.73
N SER A 123 -9.56 -19.32 -7.44
CA SER A 123 -10.89 -18.75 -7.21
C SER A 123 -11.40 -19.14 -5.83
N GLY A 124 -12.01 -18.18 -5.14
CA GLY A 124 -12.70 -18.37 -3.87
C GLY A 124 -13.51 -17.12 -3.54
N GLN A 125 -14.36 -17.22 -2.54
CA GLN A 125 -15.12 -16.09 -2.02
C GLN A 125 -14.49 -15.57 -0.72
N SER A 126 -14.17 -14.27 -0.69
CA SER A 126 -13.69 -13.60 0.53
C SER A 126 -14.72 -13.70 1.66
N GLY A 127 -14.27 -14.04 2.86
CA GLY A 127 -15.09 -14.26 4.05
C GLY A 127 -15.74 -15.65 4.15
N ARG A 128 -15.58 -16.49 3.13
CA ARG A 128 -16.04 -17.89 3.13
C ARG A 128 -14.89 -18.86 2.93
N ASP A 129 -14.15 -18.69 1.83
CA ASP A 129 -13.08 -19.61 1.42
C ASP A 129 -11.70 -19.06 1.81
N PHE A 130 -11.53 -17.73 1.76
CA PHE A 130 -10.30 -17.05 2.20
C PHE A 130 -10.64 -15.75 2.91
N ILE A 131 -9.67 -15.20 3.65
CA ILE A 131 -9.75 -13.84 4.18
C ILE A 131 -8.65 -12.95 3.59
N LEU A 132 -8.93 -11.66 3.42
CA LEU A 132 -7.89 -10.71 3.03
C LEU A 132 -7.08 -10.36 4.27
N GLN A 133 -5.83 -10.82 4.28
CA GLN A 133 -4.92 -10.57 5.37
C GLN A 133 -3.93 -9.47 4.99
N PRO A 134 -3.90 -8.35 5.73
CA PRO A 134 -2.76 -7.44 5.65
C PRO A 134 -1.55 -8.12 6.28
N ALA A 135 -0.41 -8.03 5.59
CA ALA A 135 0.87 -8.46 6.11
C ALA A 135 1.90 -7.34 5.98
N VAL A 136 2.78 -7.34 6.96
CA VAL A 136 3.99 -6.54 7.00
C VAL A 136 5.15 -7.52 7.13
N ARG A 137 6.11 -7.47 6.21
CA ARG A 137 7.30 -8.31 6.27
C ARG A 137 8.54 -7.49 5.93
N ARG A 138 9.63 -7.79 6.61
CA ARG A 138 10.95 -7.24 6.32
C ARG A 138 11.74 -8.26 5.50
N LEU A 139 12.52 -7.79 4.53
CA LEU A 139 13.39 -8.65 3.75
C LEU A 139 14.42 -9.34 4.66
N GLY A 140 14.72 -10.61 4.39
CA GLY A 140 15.72 -11.41 5.10
C GLY A 140 15.25 -12.05 6.41
N ASP A 141 14.02 -11.80 6.88
CA ASP A 141 13.51 -12.44 8.11
C ASP A 141 12.71 -13.72 7.80
N ALA A 142 11.73 -13.66 6.88
CA ALA A 142 10.85 -14.76 6.52
C ALA A 142 10.61 -14.82 5.00
N ASP A 143 11.70 -14.91 4.22
CA ASP A 143 11.66 -14.77 2.77
C ASP A 143 10.83 -15.85 2.06
N GLN A 144 10.78 -17.07 2.61
CA GLN A 144 9.93 -18.12 2.04
C GLN A 144 8.46 -17.75 2.17
N ASP A 145 7.99 -17.44 3.38
CA ASP A 145 6.62 -17.01 3.62
C ASP A 145 6.26 -15.78 2.77
N PHE A 146 7.21 -14.84 2.66
CA PHE A 146 7.02 -13.66 1.84
C PHE A 146 6.83 -14.03 0.36
N ARG A 147 7.66 -14.91 -0.21
CA ARG A 147 7.51 -15.39 -1.60
C ARG A 147 6.14 -16.04 -1.83
N GLU A 148 5.73 -16.91 -0.93
CA GLU A 148 4.43 -17.60 -1.01
C GLU A 148 3.26 -16.60 -0.96
N ASP A 149 3.34 -15.61 -0.05
CA ASP A 149 2.31 -14.57 0.06
C ASP A 149 2.20 -13.74 -1.23
N LEU A 150 3.34 -13.42 -1.86
CA LEU A 150 3.39 -12.59 -3.08
C LEU A 150 2.64 -13.22 -4.26
N GLU A 151 2.57 -14.56 -4.32
CA GLU A 151 1.83 -15.27 -5.37
C GLU A 151 0.31 -15.06 -5.28
N ARG A 152 -0.20 -14.71 -4.10
CA ARG A 152 -1.64 -14.58 -3.80
C ARG A 152 -2.02 -13.18 -3.34
N ILE A 153 -1.27 -12.16 -3.79
CA ILE A 153 -1.57 -10.76 -3.50
C ILE A 153 -2.92 -10.33 -4.06
N GLU A 154 -3.61 -9.54 -3.25
CA GLU A 154 -4.75 -8.75 -3.68
C GLU A 154 -4.45 -7.25 -3.52
N GLY A 155 -4.17 -6.58 -4.63
CA GLY A 155 -3.82 -5.17 -4.67
C GLY A 155 -2.34 -4.91 -4.97
N ARG A 156 -1.80 -3.82 -4.40
CA ARG A 156 -0.40 -3.41 -4.58
C ARG A 156 0.45 -3.80 -3.38
N VAL A 157 1.74 -3.92 -3.63
CA VAL A 157 2.77 -3.98 -2.58
C VAL A 157 3.31 -2.57 -2.37
N TYR A 158 3.52 -2.23 -1.11
CA TYR A 158 4.06 -0.94 -0.68
C TYR A 158 5.39 -1.19 0.01
N LEU A 159 6.43 -0.44 -0.38
CA LEU A 159 7.61 -0.26 0.46
C LEU A 159 7.27 0.79 1.52
N VAL A 160 7.74 0.58 2.74
CA VAL A 160 7.66 1.54 3.83
C VAL A 160 9.05 1.93 4.26
N LYS A 161 9.39 3.21 4.05
CA LYS A 161 10.61 3.82 4.60
C LYS A 161 10.23 4.56 5.87
N MET A 162 10.93 4.28 6.96
CA MET A 162 10.69 4.91 8.26
C MET A 162 11.87 5.80 8.62
N THR A 163 11.59 7.00 9.08
CA THR A 163 12.61 7.97 9.48
C THR A 163 12.22 8.56 10.82
N GLN A 164 13.12 8.50 11.80
CA GLN A 164 12.86 9.06 13.13
C GLN A 164 12.58 10.56 13.02
N MET A 165 11.67 11.06 13.85
CA MET A 165 11.44 12.48 14.07
C MET A 165 12.16 12.95 15.35
N ILE A 166 12.93 14.02 15.23
CA ILE A 166 13.71 14.65 16.31
C ILE A 166 13.33 16.12 16.46
N TYR A 167 13.65 16.76 17.59
CA TYR A 167 13.33 18.17 17.78
C TYR A 167 14.18 19.06 16.88
N ASP A 168 13.60 20.13 16.36
CA ASP A 168 14.36 21.15 15.66
C ASP A 168 15.01 22.09 16.68
N ASP A 169 16.35 22.11 16.72
CA ASP A 169 17.13 23.02 17.58
C ASP A 169 16.78 24.51 17.32
N ALA A 170 16.32 24.84 16.11
CA ALA A 170 15.93 26.20 15.74
C ALA A 170 14.50 26.56 16.18
N GLN A 171 13.62 25.57 16.36
CA GLN A 171 12.19 25.76 16.63
C GLN A 171 11.64 24.69 17.59
N ASP A 172 12.08 24.67 18.84
CA ASP A 172 11.46 23.83 19.88
C ASP A 172 10.05 24.36 20.22
N PRO A 173 8.94 23.58 20.16
CA PRO A 173 8.83 22.12 20.09
C PRO A 173 8.32 21.55 18.76
N VAL A 174 8.96 21.91 17.64
CA VAL A 174 8.69 21.33 16.32
C VAL A 174 9.52 20.07 16.14
N LEU A 175 8.89 19.00 15.66
CA LEU A 175 9.56 17.76 15.27
C LEU A 175 9.80 17.75 13.77
N VAL A 176 11.03 17.44 13.36
CA VAL A 176 11.45 17.30 11.96
C VAL A 176 12.02 15.90 11.71
N PRO A 177 11.92 15.36 10.49
CA PRO A 177 12.59 14.12 10.13
C PRO A 177 14.10 14.25 10.36
N GLY A 178 14.67 13.27 11.05
CA GLY A 178 16.11 13.14 11.26
C GLY A 178 16.80 12.50 10.06
N THR A 179 17.95 11.89 10.31
CA THR A 179 18.73 11.22 9.28
C THR A 179 18.20 9.81 9.05
N HIS A 180 18.03 9.44 7.78
CA HIS A 180 17.63 8.08 7.44
C HIS A 180 18.72 7.06 7.82
N GLY A 181 18.33 5.86 8.24
CA GLY A 181 19.30 4.83 8.64
C GLY A 181 19.79 4.95 10.10
N GLU A 182 19.39 6.00 10.81
CA GLU A 182 19.92 6.34 12.13
C GLU A 182 18.79 6.57 13.14
N ILE A 183 19.05 6.17 14.39
CA ILE A 183 18.27 6.62 15.54
C ILE A 183 19.17 7.53 16.38
N LYS A 184 18.63 8.66 16.83
CA LYS A 184 19.29 9.67 17.63
C LYS A 184 18.49 9.94 18.89
N ASN A 185 19.14 10.51 19.89
CA ASN A 185 18.44 11.16 20.99
C ASN A 185 17.58 12.31 20.43
N MET A 186 16.30 12.36 20.82
CA MET A 186 15.36 13.36 20.31
C MET A 186 15.76 14.81 20.61
N HIS A 187 16.55 15.06 21.65
CA HIS A 187 16.97 16.39 22.08
C HIS A 187 18.46 16.66 21.87
N SER A 188 19.34 15.71 22.19
CA SER A 188 20.79 15.93 22.03
C SER A 188 21.30 15.63 20.62
N HIS A 189 20.50 14.96 19.80
CA HIS A 189 20.84 14.53 18.44
C HIS A 189 22.04 13.58 18.35
N ASP A 190 22.51 13.08 19.50
CA ASP A 190 23.56 12.06 19.57
C ASP A 190 23.04 10.73 19.00
N PRO A 191 23.81 10.03 18.16
CA PRO A 191 23.45 8.69 17.67
C PRO A 191 23.22 7.70 18.80
N VAL A 192 22.21 6.84 18.62
CA VAL A 192 21.87 5.74 19.51
C VAL A 192 21.84 4.46 18.69
N ASP A 193 22.82 3.58 18.92
CA ASP A 193 22.95 2.33 18.16
C ASP A 193 22.20 1.16 18.79
N ASN A 194 21.85 1.26 20.08
CA ASN A 194 21.21 0.20 20.86
C ASN A 194 19.93 0.70 21.54
N VAL A 195 18.86 -0.10 21.47
CA VAL A 195 17.57 0.21 22.09
C VAL A 195 17.66 0.40 23.61
N VAL A 196 18.60 -0.26 24.29
CA VAL A 196 18.78 -0.15 25.75
C VAL A 196 19.23 1.25 26.14
N ASP A 197 20.05 1.88 25.30
CA ASP A 197 20.60 3.21 25.51
C ASP A 197 19.65 4.33 25.05
N TYR A 198 18.55 3.98 24.37
CA TYR A 198 17.57 4.96 23.93
C TYR A 198 16.84 5.57 25.14
N PRO A 199 16.97 6.89 25.37
CA PRO A 199 16.49 7.53 26.59
C PRO A 199 14.98 7.82 26.59
N GLY A 200 14.34 7.80 25.41
CA GLY A 200 12.93 8.12 25.25
C GLY A 200 12.01 6.93 25.53
N ALA A 201 10.82 7.21 26.07
CA ALA A 201 9.74 6.21 26.16
C ALA A 201 9.02 5.99 24.83
N VAL A 202 9.20 6.92 23.88
CA VAL A 202 8.56 6.91 22.56
C VAL A 202 9.61 7.22 21.49
N ILE A 203 9.51 6.53 20.36
CA ILE A 203 10.19 6.89 19.11
C ILE A 203 9.11 7.45 18.19
N ALA A 204 9.14 8.77 17.97
CA ALA A 204 8.34 9.40 16.93
C ALA A 204 9.03 9.18 15.58
N TYR A 205 8.28 8.85 14.54
CA TYR A 205 8.82 8.62 13.20
C TYR A 205 7.81 8.99 12.12
N THR A 206 8.30 9.36 10.94
CA THR A 206 7.50 9.42 9.72
C THR A 206 7.62 8.09 8.99
N ALA A 207 6.50 7.58 8.49
CA ALA A 207 6.42 6.42 7.61
C ALA A 207 5.98 6.88 6.21
N ASP A 208 6.86 6.68 5.24
CA ASP A 208 6.68 7.03 3.84
C ASP A 208 6.35 5.78 3.03
N PHE A 209 5.20 5.78 2.36
CA PHE A 209 4.67 4.60 1.67
C PHE A 209 4.84 4.74 0.16
N TYR A 210 5.65 3.88 -0.45
CA TYR A 210 5.91 3.87 -1.90
C TYR A 210 5.21 2.69 -2.55
N ALA A 211 4.35 2.95 -3.54
CA ALA A 211 3.70 1.88 -4.28
C ALA A 211 4.67 1.25 -5.29
N LEU A 212 4.91 -0.06 -5.18
CA LEU A 212 5.77 -0.76 -6.12
C LEU A 212 5.11 -0.94 -7.49
N LYS A 213 5.94 -0.94 -8.53
CA LYS A 213 5.51 -1.17 -9.93
C LYS A 213 5.22 -2.65 -10.21
N SER A 214 5.81 -3.56 -9.44
CA SER A 214 5.62 -5.00 -9.56
C SER A 214 5.55 -5.64 -8.18
N ASN A 215 4.80 -6.74 -8.09
CA ASN A 215 4.69 -7.60 -6.92
C ASN A 215 5.54 -8.87 -7.02
N LYS A 216 6.34 -9.03 -8.09
CA LYS A 216 7.22 -10.19 -8.23
C LYS A 216 8.37 -10.10 -7.24
N PHE A 217 8.69 -11.23 -6.59
CA PHE A 217 9.81 -11.28 -5.66
C PHE A 217 11.13 -10.84 -6.31
N ASP A 218 11.42 -11.30 -7.54
CA ASP A 218 12.63 -10.90 -8.27
C ASP A 218 12.77 -9.38 -8.51
N TYR A 219 11.65 -8.66 -8.58
CA TYR A 219 11.68 -7.21 -8.68
C TYR A 219 12.00 -6.57 -7.32
N ILE A 220 11.46 -7.15 -6.25
CA ILE A 220 11.65 -6.69 -4.87
C ILE A 220 13.09 -6.95 -4.40
N GLU A 221 13.65 -8.12 -4.70
CA GLU A 221 15.03 -8.49 -4.33
C GLU A 221 16.08 -7.64 -5.05
N ARG A 222 15.74 -7.08 -6.21
CA ARG A 222 16.59 -6.17 -6.99
C ARG A 222 16.17 -4.71 -6.83
N LEU A 223 15.39 -4.42 -5.81
CA LEU A 223 14.91 -3.07 -5.57
C LEU A 223 16.08 -2.23 -5.06
N ASP A 224 16.48 -1.28 -5.90
CA ASP A 224 17.49 -0.29 -5.58
C ASP A 224 16.83 0.86 -4.80
N LEU A 225 17.34 1.08 -3.58
CA LEU A 225 16.85 2.12 -2.65
C LEU A 225 17.78 3.33 -2.58
N ILE A 226 18.71 3.46 -3.53
CA ILE A 226 19.64 4.59 -3.63
C ILE A 226 18.87 5.91 -3.78
N ASP A 227 19.40 6.90 -3.07
CA ASP A 227 19.03 8.31 -3.12
C ASP A 227 20.31 9.09 -3.45
N ASP A 228 20.63 9.20 -4.75
CA ASP A 228 21.81 9.92 -5.23
C ASP A 228 21.63 11.44 -5.09
N ASN A 229 20.39 11.90 -5.01
CA ASN A 229 20.04 13.31 -5.03
C ASN A 229 19.99 13.93 -3.61
N GLY A 230 19.90 13.09 -2.58
CA GLY A 230 19.91 13.45 -1.16
C GLY A 230 18.60 14.05 -0.63
N ASP A 231 17.46 13.82 -1.31
CA ASP A 231 16.15 14.34 -0.91
C ASP A 231 15.43 13.45 0.12
N GLY A 232 16.01 12.31 0.46
CA GLY A 232 15.47 11.33 1.40
C GLY A 232 14.54 10.30 0.74
N ASP A 233 14.26 10.39 -0.56
CA ASP A 233 13.40 9.49 -1.31
C ASP A 233 14.23 8.60 -2.27
N PRO A 234 13.88 7.31 -2.46
CA PRO A 234 14.55 6.49 -3.47
C PRO A 234 14.28 6.97 -4.89
N ASP A 235 15.34 7.20 -5.68
CA ASP A 235 15.26 7.82 -7.01
C ASP A 235 14.33 7.06 -7.98
N LEU A 236 14.37 5.72 -7.94
CA LEU A 236 13.59 4.85 -8.83
C LEU A 236 12.10 4.76 -8.47
N LEU A 237 11.77 5.01 -7.20
CA LEU A 237 10.40 5.00 -6.69
C LEU A 237 9.77 6.39 -6.78
N GLY A 238 10.59 7.44 -6.75
CA GLY A 238 10.14 8.82 -6.72
C GLY A 238 9.45 9.12 -5.39
N LYS A 239 8.46 10.01 -5.42
CA LYS A 239 7.79 10.49 -4.21
C LYS A 239 6.88 9.42 -3.57
N PRO A 240 6.75 9.43 -2.23
CA PRO A 240 5.82 8.54 -1.55
C PRO A 240 4.38 8.84 -1.96
N LEU A 241 3.55 7.80 -1.98
CA LEU A 241 2.11 7.91 -2.23
C LEU A 241 1.43 8.74 -1.13
N PHE A 242 1.86 8.53 0.11
CA PHE A 242 1.49 9.32 1.28
C PHE A 242 2.50 9.08 2.41
N SER A 243 2.50 10.00 3.37
CA SER A 243 3.33 9.96 4.57
C SER A 243 2.45 10.09 5.82
N ARG A 244 2.87 9.45 6.92
CA ARG A 244 2.21 9.53 8.23
C ARG A 244 3.21 9.62 9.36
N ASN A 245 2.98 10.55 10.26
CA ASN A 245 3.72 10.63 11.52
C ASN A 245 3.08 9.69 12.53
N LEU A 246 3.90 8.81 13.10
CA LEU A 246 3.51 7.73 13.99
C LEU A 246 4.46 7.71 15.20
N GLY A 247 4.12 6.88 16.19
CA GLY A 247 4.95 6.71 17.37
C GLY A 247 4.87 5.29 17.92
N VAL A 248 6.02 4.72 18.26
CA VAL A 248 6.09 3.46 19.01
C VAL A 248 6.48 3.77 20.45
N ARG A 249 5.74 3.19 21.39
CA ARG A 249 5.97 3.30 22.83
C ARG A 249 6.63 2.04 23.38
N ARG A 250 7.46 2.19 24.41
CA ARG A 250 8.02 1.09 25.19
C ARG A 250 6.96 0.35 26.01
#